data_AF-A0A257CQA2-F1
#
_entry.id   AF-A0A257CQA2-F1
#
_cell.length_a   1.000
_cell.length_b   1.000
_cell.length_c   1.000
_cell.angle_alpha   90.00
_cell.angle_beta   90.00
_cell.angle_gamma   90.00
#
_symmetry.space_group_name_H-M   'P 1'
#
loop_
_entity.id
_entity.type
_entity.pdbx_description
1 polymer ?
#
loop_
_entity_poly.entity_id
_entity_poly.type
_entity_poly.pdbx_seq_one_letter_code
_entity_poly.pdbx_strand_id
1 'polypeptide(L)'
;MRMPKMTPEEFESVLPGVQLAAFEVLWPAIPALELVGAKVCGGGLEIRCEPKMSRDDEEACRGLLDDICGVAFPGIPVDIRFEVVERGSEWRTVISEDLLRVIAADVAPWQLEQGR
;
A
#
# COMPACT_ATOMS: atom_id res chain seq x y z
N MET A 1 -24.36 -15.66 2.37
CA MET A 1 -22.98 -16.09 2.05
C MET A 1 -22.07 -15.61 3.17
N ARG A 2 -21.11 -16.41 3.64
CA ARG A 2 -20.07 -15.90 4.56
C ARG A 2 -19.10 -15.08 3.72
N MET A 3 -18.81 -13.85 4.14
CA MET A 3 -17.77 -13.04 3.49
C MET A 3 -16.41 -13.74 3.68
N PRO A 4 -15.56 -13.80 2.64
CA PRO A 4 -14.22 -14.33 2.79
C PRO A 4 -13.44 -13.49 3.82
N LYS A 5 -12.55 -14.16 4.55
CA LYS A 5 -11.72 -13.54 5.58
C LYS A 5 -10.27 -13.78 5.23
N MET A 6 -9.44 -12.77 5.46
CA MET A 6 -7.99 -12.85 5.32
C MET A 6 -7.34 -13.10 6.67
N THR A 7 -6.36 -14.02 6.73
CA THR A 7 -5.47 -14.20 7.88
C THR A 7 -4.18 -13.38 7.73
N PRO A 8 -3.46 -13.12 8.83
CA PRO A 8 -2.13 -12.51 8.74
C PRO A 8 -1.16 -13.31 7.86
N GLU A 9 -1.13 -14.65 7.92
CA GLU A 9 -0.20 -15.43 7.09
C GLU A 9 -0.52 -15.34 5.60
N GLU A 10 -1.81 -15.34 5.24
CA GLU A 10 -2.26 -15.13 3.86
C GLU A 10 -1.81 -13.75 3.35
N PHE A 11 -1.98 -12.72 4.18
CA PHE A 11 -1.53 -11.37 3.86
C PHE A 11 -0.01 -11.29 3.66
N GLU A 12 0.80 -11.88 4.55
CA GLU A 12 2.26 -11.91 4.39
C GLU A 12 2.69 -12.58 3.08
N SER A 13 1.98 -13.63 2.65
CA SER A 13 2.34 -14.39 1.44
C SER A 13 2.16 -13.58 0.15
N VAL A 14 1.24 -12.61 0.14
CA VAL A 14 0.95 -11.76 -1.03
C VAL A 14 1.51 -10.34 -0.91
N LEU A 15 1.94 -9.94 0.29
CA LEU A 15 2.49 -8.61 0.56
C LEU A 15 3.61 -8.19 -0.42
N PRO A 16 4.59 -9.03 -0.80
CA PRO A 16 5.59 -8.64 -1.78
C PRO A 16 5.01 -8.25 -3.15
N GLY A 17 3.97 -8.97 -3.61
CA GLY A 17 3.26 -8.65 -4.84
C GLY A 17 2.49 -7.34 -4.75
N VAL A 18 1.87 -7.07 -3.59
CA VAL A 18 1.19 -5.79 -3.33
C VAL A 18 2.19 -4.63 -3.27
N GLN A 19 3.35 -4.82 -2.64
CA GLN A 19 4.42 -3.82 -2.58
C GLN A 19 4.93 -3.46 -3.99
N LEU A 20 5.10 -4.47 -4.86
CA LEU A 20 5.52 -4.24 -6.25
C LEU A 20 4.44 -3.52 -7.06
N ALA A 21 3.18 -3.94 -6.96
CA ALA A 21 2.07 -3.24 -7.65
C ALA A 21 1.92 -1.79 -7.16
N ALA A 22 2.06 -1.58 -5.85
CA ALA A 22 2.05 -0.27 -5.23
C ALA A 22 3.23 0.60 -5.71
N PHE A 23 4.42 0.02 -5.85
CA PHE A 23 5.58 0.68 -6.44
C PHE A 23 5.32 1.13 -7.89
N GLU A 24 4.79 0.24 -8.73
CA GLU A 24 4.58 0.51 -10.16
C GLU A 24 3.49 1.55 -10.41
N VAL A 25 2.47 1.59 -9.54
CA VAL A 25 1.26 2.37 -9.78
C VAL A 25 1.20 3.63 -8.92
N LEU A 26 1.41 3.51 -7.60
CA LEU A 26 1.25 4.64 -6.67
C LEU A 26 2.46 5.56 -6.65
N TRP A 27 3.68 5.01 -6.61
CA TRP A 27 4.88 5.83 -6.47
C TRP A 27 5.09 6.85 -7.61
N PRO A 28 4.94 6.50 -8.91
CA PRO A 28 5.04 7.50 -9.97
C PRO A 28 3.86 8.48 -9.98
N ALA A 29 2.66 8.02 -9.61
CA ALA A 29 1.43 8.81 -9.68
C ALA A 29 1.31 9.82 -8.53
N ILE A 30 1.77 9.47 -7.32
CA ILE A 30 1.59 10.25 -6.09
C ILE A 30 2.97 10.56 -5.47
N PRO A 31 3.64 11.64 -5.89
CA PRO A 31 4.97 12.00 -5.38
C PRO A 31 5.02 12.28 -3.88
N ALA A 32 3.91 12.73 -3.30
CA ALA A 32 3.80 13.05 -1.87
C ALA A 32 3.53 11.81 -0.99
N LEU A 33 3.43 10.60 -1.58
CA LEU A 33 3.15 9.38 -0.83
C LEU A 33 4.40 8.88 -0.10
N GLU A 34 4.46 9.13 1.21
CA GLU A 34 5.63 8.76 2.02
C GLU A 34 5.52 7.37 2.65
N LEU A 35 4.33 7.01 3.15
CA LEU A 35 4.12 5.80 3.92
C LEU A 35 2.69 5.27 3.76
N VAL A 36 2.59 3.99 3.45
CA VAL A 36 1.35 3.21 3.49
C VAL A 36 1.56 2.01 4.40
N GLY A 37 0.73 1.90 5.42
CA GLY A 37 0.69 0.76 6.33
C GLY A 37 -0.58 -0.05 6.10
N ALA A 38 -0.50 -1.37 6.26
CA ALA A 38 -1.65 -2.25 6.23
C ALA A 38 -1.66 -3.23 7.42
N LYS A 39 -2.84 -3.54 7.92
CA LYS A 39 -3.07 -4.47 9.03
C LYS A 39 -4.31 -5.33 8.75
N VAL A 40 -4.21 -6.63 9.02
CA VAL A 40 -5.39 -7.51 9.00
C VAL A 40 -6.21 -7.29 10.27
N CYS A 41 -7.50 -6.95 10.12
CA CYS A 41 -8.39 -6.67 11.24
C CYS A 41 -9.78 -7.27 11.00
N GLY A 42 -10.29 -8.09 11.92
CA GLY A 42 -11.64 -8.68 11.82
C GLY A 42 -11.87 -9.61 10.62
N GLY A 43 -10.79 -10.02 9.92
CA GLY A 43 -10.85 -10.76 8.65
C GLY A 43 -10.86 -9.87 7.40
N GLY A 44 -10.78 -8.55 7.54
CA GLY A 44 -10.55 -7.59 6.45
C GLY A 44 -9.16 -6.97 6.53
N LEU A 45 -8.93 -5.94 5.72
CA LEU A 45 -7.71 -5.17 5.68
C LEU A 45 -7.99 -3.71 6.07
N GLU A 46 -7.21 -3.18 7.01
CA GLU A 46 -7.15 -1.75 7.29
C GLU A 46 -5.88 -1.20 6.64
N ILE A 47 -6.03 -0.16 5.82
CA ILE A 47 -4.93 0.54 5.15
C ILE A 47 -4.90 1.98 5.64
N ARG A 48 -3.72 2.43 6.07
CA ARG A 48 -3.48 3.82 6.46
C ARG A 48 -2.43 4.43 5.56
N CYS A 49 -2.73 5.64 5.08
CA CYS A 49 -1.80 6.46 4.30
C CYS A 49 -1.54 7.76 5.05
N GLU A 50 -0.29 8.24 5.04
CA GLU A 50 0.01 9.52 5.69
C GLU A 50 -0.75 10.69 5.01
N PRO A 51 -1.39 11.59 5.76
CA PRO A 51 -2.28 12.62 5.21
C PRO A 51 -1.56 13.83 4.57
N LYS A 52 -0.25 13.71 4.27
CA LYS A 52 0.56 14.84 3.76
C LYS A 52 0.39 15.08 2.25
N MET A 53 -0.81 14.93 1.72
CA MET A 53 -1.06 15.07 0.28
C MET A 53 -2.26 15.97 0.00
N SER A 54 -2.38 16.44 -1.25
CA SER A 54 -3.53 17.24 -1.67
C SER A 54 -4.80 16.38 -1.68
N ARG A 55 -5.99 16.99 -1.64
CA ARG A 55 -7.24 16.25 -1.74
C ARG A 55 -7.34 15.43 -3.03
N ASP A 56 -6.83 15.97 -4.13
CA ASP A 56 -6.82 15.29 -5.43
C ASP A 56 -5.88 14.07 -5.40
N ASP A 57 -4.72 14.20 -4.73
CA ASP A 57 -3.81 13.07 -4.49
C ASP A 57 -4.42 12.03 -3.55
N GLU A 58 -5.18 12.43 -2.52
CA GLU A 58 -5.88 11.48 -1.64
C GLU A 58 -6.92 10.67 -2.40
N GLU A 59 -7.71 11.33 -3.26
CA GLU A 59 -8.72 10.66 -4.09
C GLU A 59 -8.07 9.70 -5.10
N ALA A 60 -7.00 10.13 -5.76
CA ALA A 60 -6.24 9.30 -6.67
C ALA A 60 -5.57 8.11 -5.94
N CYS A 61 -4.93 8.35 -4.81
CA CYS A 61 -4.29 7.34 -3.98
C CYS A 61 -5.31 6.29 -3.50
N ARG A 62 -6.49 6.73 -3.04
CA ARG A 62 -7.59 5.85 -2.66
C ARG A 62 -8.02 4.95 -3.81
N GLY A 63 -8.30 5.53 -4.99
CA GLY A 63 -8.73 4.76 -6.16
C GLY A 63 -7.70 3.71 -6.57
N LEU A 64 -6.42 4.09 -6.61
CA LEU A 64 -5.33 3.18 -6.97
C LEU A 64 -5.12 2.07 -5.92
N LEU A 65 -5.25 2.38 -4.63
CA LEU A 65 -5.20 1.38 -3.56
C LEU A 65 -6.40 0.42 -3.61
N ASP A 66 -7.60 0.94 -3.89
CA ASP A 66 -8.79 0.12 -4.09
C ASP A 66 -8.60 -0.85 -5.27
N ASP A 67 -8.01 -0.40 -6.39
CA ASP A 67 -7.70 -1.25 -7.55
C ASP A 67 -6.68 -2.35 -7.19
N ILE A 68 -5.56 -1.96 -6.56
CA ILE A 68 -4.53 -2.92 -6.12
C ILE A 68 -5.14 -3.96 -5.19
N CYS A 69 -5.93 -3.53 -4.21
CA CYS A 69 -6.51 -4.43 -3.22
C CYS A 69 -7.65 -5.27 -3.78
N GLY A 70 -8.44 -4.73 -4.71
CA GLY A 70 -9.49 -5.47 -5.41
C GLY A 70 -8.94 -6.64 -6.22
N VAL A 71 -7.75 -6.46 -6.81
CA VAL A 71 -7.03 -7.53 -7.53
C VAL A 71 -6.36 -8.50 -6.56
N ALA A 72 -5.64 -7.99 -5.55
CA ALA A 72 -4.87 -8.82 -4.62
C ALA A 72 -5.76 -9.61 -3.63
N PHE A 73 -6.91 -9.05 -3.25
CA PHE A 73 -7.77 -9.55 -2.17
C PHE A 73 -9.24 -9.61 -2.58
N PRO A 74 -9.61 -10.40 -3.61
CA PRO A 74 -10.96 -10.40 -4.17
C PRO A 74 -12.01 -10.76 -3.11
N GLY A 75 -12.92 -9.82 -2.86
CA GLY A 75 -14.04 -9.98 -1.92
C GLY A 75 -13.68 -9.77 -0.44
N ILE A 76 -12.43 -9.43 -0.11
CA ILE A 76 -12.05 -9.07 1.25
C ILE A 76 -12.43 -7.59 1.51
N PRO A 77 -13.07 -7.27 2.64
CA PRO A 77 -13.33 -5.88 3.02
C PRO A 77 -12.02 -5.12 3.23
N VAL A 78 -11.91 -3.94 2.62
CA VAL A 78 -10.77 -3.03 2.77
C VAL A 78 -11.28 -1.69 3.30
N ASP A 79 -10.65 -1.18 4.36
CA ASP A 79 -10.91 0.15 4.93
C ASP A 79 -9.67 1.03 4.77
N ILE A 80 -9.76 2.04 3.90
CA ILE A 80 -8.65 2.94 3.59
C ILE A 80 -8.86 4.28 4.30
N ARG A 81 -7.88 4.67 5.11
CA ARG A 81 -7.89 5.93 5.88
C ARG A 81 -6.63 6.75 5.63
N PHE A 82 -6.81 8.07 5.61
CA PHE A 82 -5.71 9.03 5.50
C PHE A 82 -5.46 9.60 6.89
N GLU A 83 -4.60 8.92 7.64
CA GLU A 83 -4.26 9.24 9.03
C GLU A 83 -2.84 8.79 9.34
N VAL A 84 -2.30 9.21 10.47
CA VAL A 84 -0.92 8.86 10.86
C VAL A 84 -0.77 7.34 10.92
N VAL A 85 0.19 6.82 10.15
CA VAL A 85 0.50 5.39 10.11
C VAL A 85 1.28 5.03 11.37
N GLU A 86 0.69 4.15 12.18
CA GLU A 86 1.37 3.60 13.36
C GLU A 86 2.49 2.65 12.93
N ARG A 87 3.68 2.84 13.49
CA ARG A 87 4.81 1.92 13.29
C ARG A 87 4.81 0.90 14.42
N GLY A 88 4.70 -0.38 14.10
CA GLY A 88 4.64 -1.45 15.09
C GLY A 88 4.50 -2.85 14.49
N SER A 89 4.54 -3.89 15.32
CA SER A 89 4.57 -5.29 14.89
C SER A 89 3.29 -5.79 14.22
N GLU A 90 2.18 -5.08 14.34
CA GLU A 90 0.91 -5.45 13.72
C GLU A 90 0.67 -4.76 12.36
N TRP A 91 1.42 -3.69 12.08
CA TRP A 91 1.35 -2.96 10.82
C TRP A 91 2.45 -3.43 9.89
N ARG A 92 2.11 -3.63 8.62
CA ARG A 92 3.08 -3.93 7.57
C ARG A 92 3.21 -2.74 6.65
N THR A 93 4.46 -2.41 6.34
CA THR A 93 4.79 -1.39 5.36
C THR A 93 4.45 -1.91 3.97
N VAL A 94 3.47 -1.30 3.31
CA VAL A 94 3.15 -1.51 1.90
C VAL A 94 3.98 -0.57 1.03
N ILE A 95 4.11 0.69 1.45
CA ILE A 95 4.98 1.68 0.84
C ILE A 95 5.76 2.39 1.94
N SER A 96 7.07 2.56 1.74
CA SER A 96 7.89 3.58 2.40
C SER A 96 8.98 4.03 1.44
N GLU A 97 9.54 5.23 1.63
CA GLU A 97 10.66 5.70 0.80
C GLU A 97 11.83 4.69 0.76
N ASP A 98 12.23 4.14 1.91
CA ASP A 98 13.29 3.12 1.98
C ASP A 98 12.94 1.85 1.18
N LEU A 99 11.70 1.36 1.32
CA LEU A 99 11.24 0.17 0.60
C LEU A 99 11.20 0.41 -0.91
N LEU A 100 10.68 1.57 -1.32
CA LEU A 100 10.59 1.95 -2.72
C LEU A 100 11.97 2.10 -3.34
N ARG A 101 12.96 2.63 -2.62
CA ARG A 101 14.34 2.68 -3.11
C ARG A 101 14.97 1.31 -3.28
N VAL A 102 14.69 0.37 -2.37
CA VAL A 102 15.14 -1.02 -2.50
C VAL A 102 14.52 -1.67 -3.73
N ILE A 103 13.21 -1.50 -3.93
CA ILE A 103 12.50 -2.02 -5.11
C ILE A 103 13.04 -1.35 -6.39
N ALA A 104 13.19 -0.02 -6.40
CA ALA A 104 13.71 0.74 -7.53
C ALA A 104 15.12 0.29 -7.94
N ALA A 105 16.01 0.04 -6.97
CA ALA A 105 17.36 -0.41 -7.26
C ALA A 105 17.39 -1.74 -8.03
N ASP A 106 16.39 -2.61 -7.83
CA ASP A 106 16.28 -3.90 -8.48
C ASP A 106 15.51 -3.83 -9.81
N VAL A 107 14.38 -3.11 -9.85
CA VAL A 107 13.45 -3.16 -11.00
C VAL A 107 13.41 -1.89 -11.86
N ALA A 108 13.81 -0.73 -11.34
CA ALA A 108 13.74 0.55 -12.04
C ALA A 108 14.81 1.57 -11.61
N PRO A 109 16.11 1.26 -11.77
CA PRO A 109 17.20 2.08 -11.23
C PRO A 109 17.24 3.50 -11.82
N TRP A 110 16.72 3.69 -13.03
CA TRP A 110 16.61 5.01 -13.67
C TRP A 110 15.72 6.00 -12.90
N GLN A 111 14.80 5.53 -12.04
CA GLN A 111 14.01 6.41 -11.19
C GLN A 111 14.87 7.04 -10.09
N LEU A 112 15.84 6.28 -9.54
CA LEU A 112 16.79 6.78 -8.55
C LEU A 112 17.70 7.85 -9.16
N GLU A 113 18.15 7.64 -10.40
CA GLU A 113 18.99 8.60 -11.14
C GLU A 113 18.28 9.95 -11.39
N GLN A 114 16.94 9.95 -11.40
CA GLN A 114 16.12 11.15 -11.58
C GLN A 114 15.79 11.86 -10.25
N GLY A 115 16.36 11.42 -9.13
CA GLY A 115 16.21 12.07 -7.82
C GLY A 115 14.97 11.64 -7.03
N ARG A 116 14.51 10.40 -7.23
CA ARG A 116 13.54 9.73 -6.37
C ARG A 116 14.25 8.81 -5.37
#